data_AF-A0A950TU74-F1
#
_entry.id   AF-A0A950TU74-F1
#
_cell.length_a   1.000
_cell.length_b   1.000
_cell.length_c   1.000
_cell.angle_alpha   90.00
_cell.angle_beta   90.00
_cell.angle_gamma   90.00
#
_symmetry.space_group_name_H-M   'P 1'
#
loop_
_entity.id
_entity.type
_entity.pdbx_description
1 polymer ?
#
loop_
_entity_poly.entity_id
_entity_poly.type
_entity_poly.pdbx_seq_one_letter_code
_entity_poly.pdbx_strand_id
1 'polypeptide(L)'
;MIELDYASLRAAPVDAQPFAHVVVPHFVPPQSLAAVLADLPTVGKRGSFPVSAVGLGPAARALIEEMEGPRLRDAIAAKFGL
;
A
#
# COMPACT_ATOMS: atom_id res chain seq x y z
N MET A 1 5.03 5.57 13.01
CA MET A 1 4.05 6.18 12.09
C MET A 1 4.59 5.95 10.70
N ILE A 2 3.83 5.28 9.84
CA ILE A 2 4.23 5.13 8.44
C ILE A 2 3.79 6.38 7.68
N GLU A 3 4.60 6.79 6.71
CA GLU A 3 4.25 7.86 5.78
C GLU A 3 4.19 7.26 4.37
N LEU A 4 3.20 7.68 3.57
CA LEU A 4 3.02 7.26 2.18
C LEU A 4 2.99 8.49 1.27
N ASP A 5 3.55 8.34 0.06
CA ASP A 5 3.70 9.45 -0.87
C ASP A 5 2.44 9.68 -1.73
N TYR A 6 1.42 10.26 -1.10
CA TYR A 6 0.20 10.65 -1.77
C TYR A 6 0.39 11.76 -2.81
N ALA A 7 1.47 12.54 -2.73
CA ALA A 7 1.76 13.55 -3.74
C ALA A 7 2.14 12.87 -5.07
N SER A 8 3.03 11.88 -5.00
CA SER A 8 3.38 11.04 -6.15
C SER A 8 2.19 10.25 -6.66
N LEU A 9 1.33 9.70 -5.79
CA LEU A 9 0.09 9.05 -6.22
C LEU A 9 -0.78 10.02 -7.03
N ARG A 10 -1.00 11.25 -6.56
CA ARG A 10 -1.81 12.24 -7.30
C ARG A 10 -1.18 12.65 -8.63
N ALA A 11 0.15 12.75 -8.71
CA ALA A 11 0.86 13.14 -9.93
C ALA A 11 0.97 12.01 -10.97
N ALA A 12 0.97 10.75 -10.55
CA ALA A 12 1.17 9.62 -11.46
C ALA A 12 0.07 9.52 -12.53
N PRO A 13 0.40 9.33 -13.81
CA PRO A 13 -0.61 9.20 -14.87
C PRO A 13 -1.39 7.89 -14.71
N VAL A 14 -2.65 7.88 -15.16
CA VAL A 14 -3.38 6.63 -15.41
C VAL A 14 -2.99 6.16 -16.81
N ASP A 15 -2.38 4.98 -16.89
CA ASP A 15 -2.14 4.29 -18.15
C ASP A 15 -3.38 3.44 -18.50
N ALA A 16 -3.70 3.33 -19.79
CA ALA A 16 -4.87 2.62 -20.29
C ALA A 16 -4.56 1.20 -20.79
N GLN A 17 -3.30 0.79 -20.88
CA GLN A 17 -2.90 -0.51 -21.42
C GLN A 17 -2.17 -1.36 -20.38
N PRO A 18 -2.54 -2.65 -20.17
CA PRO A 18 -3.62 -3.40 -20.82
C PRO A 18 -5.03 -3.07 -20.27
N PHE A 19 -5.11 -2.28 -19.21
CA PHE A 19 -6.34 -1.73 -18.63
C PHE A 19 -5.97 -0.45 -17.85
N ALA A 20 -6.97 0.31 -17.40
CA ALA A 20 -6.76 1.50 -16.59
C ALA A 20 -6.02 1.18 -15.29
N HIS A 21 -4.78 1.65 -15.14
CA HIS A 21 -3.94 1.38 -13.99
C HIS A 21 -2.99 2.54 -13.68
N VAL A 22 -2.41 2.54 -12.48
CA VAL A 22 -1.41 3.53 -12.06
C VAL A 22 -0.24 2.80 -11.39
N VAL A 23 0.98 3.21 -11.71
CA VAL A 23 2.21 2.73 -11.05
C VAL A 23 2.87 3.92 -10.38
N VAL A 24 3.11 3.82 -9.07
CA VAL A 24 3.72 4.88 -8.26
C VAL A 24 5.00 4.33 -7.63
N PRO A 25 6.18 4.59 -8.23
CA PRO A 25 7.44 4.19 -7.64
C PRO A 25 7.60 4.77 -6.24
N HIS A 26 8.12 3.97 -5.31
CA HIS A 26 8.41 4.39 -3.94
C HIS A 26 7.22 5.00 -3.18
N PHE A 27 5.99 4.60 -3.52
CA PHE A 27 4.79 5.05 -2.81
C PHE A 27 4.87 4.82 -1.29
N VAL A 28 5.51 3.72 -0.88
CA VAL A 28 6.03 3.53 0.46
C VAL A 28 7.49 4.02 0.46
N PRO A 29 7.81 5.18 1.08
CA PRO A 29 9.16 5.71 1.13
C PRO A 29 10.12 4.75 1.83
N PRO A 30 11.44 4.79 1.53
CA PRO A 30 12.41 3.81 2.01
C PRO A 30 12.43 3.60 3.54
N GLN A 31 12.26 4.67 4.31
CA GLN A 31 12.24 4.59 5.77
C GLN A 31 11.00 3.85 6.29
N SER A 32 9.81 4.18 5.75
CA SER A 32 8.56 3.47 6.05
C SER A 32 8.65 2.01 5.62
N LEU A 33 9.21 1.75 4.43
CA LEU A 33 9.33 0.41 3.86
C LEU A 33 10.22 -0.48 4.74
N ALA A 34 11.37 0.02 5.20
CA ALA A 34 12.26 -0.74 6.08
C ALA A 34 11.58 -1.14 7.39
N ALA A 35 10.82 -0.22 8.00
CA ALA A 35 10.06 -0.50 9.22
C ALA A 35 8.94 -1.52 8.98
N VAL A 36 8.20 -1.39 7.88
CA VAL A 36 7.15 -2.36 7.49
C VAL A 36 7.74 -3.75 7.29
N LEU A 37 8.84 -3.87 6.55
CA LEU A 37 9.46 -5.17 6.26
C LEU A 37 9.96 -5.87 7.53
N ALA A 38 10.47 -5.12 8.51
CA ALA A 38 10.88 -5.67 9.80
C ALA A 38 9.71 -6.21 10.64
N ASP A 39 8.50 -5.69 10.41
CA ASP A 39 7.28 -6.03 11.13
C ASP A 39 6.37 -7.03 10.38
N LEU A 40 6.78 -7.47 9.18
CA LEU A 40 6.09 -8.53 8.45
C LEU A 40 6.36 -9.91 9.06
N PRO A 41 5.39 -10.82 9.03
CA PRO A 41 5.55 -12.17 9.56
C PRO A 41 6.45 -13.00 8.66
N THR A 42 7.16 -13.95 9.27
CA THR A 42 7.83 -15.01 8.52
C THR A 42 6.78 -15.99 7.96
N VAL A 43 6.56 -15.97 6.65
CA VAL A 43 5.63 -16.88 5.97
C VAL A 43 6.37 -18.14 5.51
N GLY A 44 6.24 -19.24 6.26
CA GLY A 44 6.93 -20.51 5.98
C GLY A 44 6.25 -21.43 4.96
N LYS A 45 5.11 -21.01 4.38
CA LYS A 45 4.31 -21.83 3.45
C LYS A 45 4.01 -21.02 2.19
N ARG A 46 3.85 -21.72 1.06
CA ARG A 46 3.43 -21.11 -0.22
C ARG A 46 1.91 -20.94 -0.25
N GLY A 47 1.42 -19.95 -0.99
CA GLY A 47 0.00 -19.70 -1.20
C GLY A 47 -0.42 -18.30 -0.77
N SER A 48 -1.73 -18.03 -0.84
CA SER A 48 -2.34 -16.78 -0.40
C SER A 48 -2.78 -16.88 1.06
N PHE A 49 -2.30 -15.95 1.90
CA PHE A 49 -2.69 -15.87 3.31
C PHE A 49 -3.46 -14.56 3.53
N PRO A 50 -4.68 -14.62 4.10
CA PRO A 50 -5.37 -13.41 4.50
C PRO A 50 -4.59 -12.74 5.64
N VAL A 51 -4.64 -11.41 5.72
CA VAL A 51 -3.97 -10.64 6.78
C VAL A 51 -4.40 -11.09 8.17
N SER A 52 -5.68 -11.46 8.34
CA SER A 52 -6.22 -11.97 9.61
C SER A 52 -5.63 -13.31 10.06
N ALA A 53 -4.97 -14.06 9.18
CA ALA A 53 -4.34 -15.34 9.50
C ALA A 53 -2.87 -15.20 9.96
N VAL A 54 -2.32 -13.98 10.03
CA VAL A 54 -0.93 -13.75 10.40
C VAL A 54 -0.79 -12.65 11.46
N GLY A 55 0.26 -12.76 12.28
CA GLY A 55 0.61 -11.70 13.23
C GLY A 55 1.40 -10.59 12.55
N LEU A 56 0.95 -9.35 12.67
CA LEU A 56 1.66 -8.17 12.16
C LEU A 56 2.23 -7.34 13.31
N GLY A 57 3.49 -6.90 13.14
CA GLY A 57 4.09 -5.85 13.96
C GLY A 57 3.45 -4.47 13.69
N PRO A 58 3.76 -3.46 14.52
CA PRO A 58 3.09 -2.16 14.50
C PRO A 58 3.13 -1.42 13.15
N ALA A 59 4.27 -1.36 12.47
CA ALA A 59 4.42 -0.66 11.19
C ALA A 59 3.69 -1.39 10.06
N ALA A 60 3.78 -2.72 10.01
CA ALA A 60 3.03 -3.52 9.04
C ALA A 60 1.51 -3.38 9.24
N ARG A 61 1.05 -3.37 10.50
CA ARG A 61 -0.37 -3.13 10.81
C ARG A 61 -0.82 -1.74 10.38
N ALA A 62 -0.03 -0.71 10.70
CA ALA A 62 -0.34 0.65 10.29
C ALA A 62 -0.41 0.80 8.76
N LEU A 63 0.40 0.04 8.00
CA LEU A 63 0.29 -0.02 6.54
C LEU A 63 -1.05 -0.60 6.11
N ILE A 64 -1.47 -1.74 6.66
CA ILE A 64 -2.77 -2.33 6.33
C ILE A 64 -3.92 -1.35 6.64
N GLU A 65 -3.90 -0.74 7.83
CA GLU A 65 -4.92 0.23 8.24
C GLU A 65 -4.98 1.45 7.30
N GLU A 66 -3.84 1.96 6.83
CA GLU A 66 -3.79 3.07 5.87
C GLU A 66 -4.25 2.64 4.47
N MET A 67 -3.95 1.41 4.04
CA MET A 67 -4.43 0.85 2.76
C MET A 67 -5.94 0.57 2.74
N GLU A 68 -6.51 0.20 3.88
CA GLU A 68 -7.95 0.02 4.06
C GLU A 68 -8.67 1.35 4.41
N GLY A 69 -7.90 2.40 4.66
CA GLY A 69 -8.36 3.68 5.16
C GLY A 69 -9.04 4.58 4.10
N PRO A 70 -9.83 5.57 4.56
CA PRO A 70 -10.57 6.47 3.69
C PRO A 70 -9.66 7.32 2.81
N ARG A 71 -8.46 7.69 3.28
CA ARG A 71 -7.54 8.55 2.53
C ARG A 71 -7.08 7.92 1.21
N LEU A 72 -6.70 6.64 1.22
CA LEU A 72 -6.33 5.94 -0.01
C LEU A 72 -7.55 5.74 -0.88
N ARG A 73 -8.67 5.30 -0.32
CA ARG A 73 -9.92 5.11 -1.05
C ARG A 73 -10.30 6.35 -1.85
N ASP A 74 -10.33 7.51 -1.19
CA ASP A 74 -10.75 8.76 -1.82
C ASP A 74 -9.72 9.24 -2.87
N ALA A 75 -8.42 9.01 -2.63
CA ALA A 75 -7.37 9.32 -3.59
C ALA A 75 -7.45 8.44 -4.86
N ILE A 76 -7.78 7.16 -4.72
CA ILE A 76 -7.98 6.23 -5.84
C ILE A 76 -9.27 6.58 -6.59
N ALA A 77 -10.38 6.84 -5.89
CA ALA A 77 -11.63 7.28 -6.52
C ALA A 77 -11.42 8.52 -7.38
N ALA A 78 -10.76 9.55 -6.83
CA ALA A 78 -10.40 10.75 -7.59
C ALA A 78 -9.46 10.48 -8.78
N LYS A 79 -8.51 9.54 -8.64
CA LYS A 79 -7.58 9.16 -9.72
C LYS A 79 -8.30 8.55 -10.92
N PHE A 80 -9.35 7.77 -10.68
CA PHE A 80 -10.10 7.05 -11.72
C PHE A 80 -11.45 7.69 -12.06
N GLY A 81 -11.81 8.82 -11.45
CA GLY A 81 -13.06 9.54 -11.70
C GLY A 81 -14.31 8.79 -11.21
N LEU A 82 -14.20 8.10 -10.07
CA LEU A 82 -15.29 7.34 -9.42
C LEU A 82 -15.91 8.10 -8.24
#